data_AF-A0A350LZJ2-F1
#
_entry.id   AF-A0A350LZJ2-F1
#
_cell.length_a   1.000
_cell.length_b   1.000
_cell.length_c   1.000
_cell.angle_alpha   90.00
_cell.angle_beta   90.00
_cell.angle_gamma   90.00
#
_symmetry.space_group_name_H-M   'P 1'
#
loop_
_entity.id
_entity.type
_entity.pdbx_description
1 polymer ?
#
loop_
_entity_poly.entity_id
_entity_poly.type
_entity_poly.pdbx_seq_one_letter_code
_entity_poly.pdbx_strand_id
1 'polypeptide(L)'
;MYEKIELEKITKEYFLSEIKRKTLNIKTKQTDSGGYYAYVEEFPNVVGYEGGNPNKEKAIEDLYEGLWESFEFLRENENRLGEKPKRDLEKFKELLV
;
A
#
# COMPACT_ATOMS: atom_id res chain seq x y z
N MET A 1 -15.76 -1.98 21.16
CA MET A 1 -15.25 -0.69 20.65
C MET A 1 -13.78 -0.92 20.35
N TYR A 2 -13.36 -0.80 19.09
CA TYR A 2 -11.93 -0.82 18.77
C TYR A 2 -11.33 0.54 19.12
N GLU A 3 -10.17 0.53 19.79
CA GLU A 3 -9.39 1.74 20.02
C GLU A 3 -9.13 2.42 18.68
N LYS A 4 -9.32 3.74 18.64
CA LYS A 4 -9.07 4.53 17.44
C LYS A 4 -7.55 4.66 17.31
N ILE A 5 -6.96 4.05 16.28
CA ILE A 5 -5.51 4.16 16.01
C ILE A 5 -5.17 5.62 15.72
N GLU A 6 -4.19 6.17 16.43
CA GLU A 6 -3.62 7.49 16.15
C GLU A 6 -2.65 7.39 14.95
N LEU A 7 -3.13 7.75 13.75
CA LEU A 7 -2.39 7.61 12.49
C LEU A 7 -1.00 8.27 12.51
N GLU A 8 -0.86 9.37 13.24
CA GLU A 8 0.39 10.13 13.39
C GLU A 8 1.51 9.35 14.10
N LYS A 9 1.16 8.31 14.86
CA LYS A 9 2.13 7.48 15.62
C LYS A 9 2.54 6.20 14.89
N ILE A 10 1.95 5.93 13.73
CA ILE A 10 2.24 4.72 12.94
C ILE A 10 3.62 4.86 12.30
N THR A 11 4.55 4.00 12.70
CA THR A 11 5.87 3.90 12.09
C THR A 11 5.84 3.00 10.84
N LYS A 12 6.80 3.21 9.93
CA LYS A 12 6.98 2.35 8.75
C LYS A 12 7.13 0.87 9.12
N GLU A 13 7.93 0.59 10.15
CA GLU A 13 8.17 -0.77 10.61
C GLU A 13 6.88 -1.46 11.10
N TYR A 14 6.10 -0.78 11.93
CA TYR A 14 4.81 -1.28 12.39
C TYR A 14 3.86 -1.50 11.22
N PHE A 15 3.72 -0.50 10.34
CA PHE A 15 2.86 -0.58 9.17
C PHE A 15 3.22 -1.78 8.29
N LEU A 16 4.49 -1.91 7.91
CA LEU A 16 4.93 -3.00 7.05
C LEU A 16 4.76 -4.36 7.73
N SER A 17 4.99 -4.46 9.05
CA SER A 17 4.74 -5.68 9.81
C SER A 17 3.27 -6.07 9.77
N GLU A 18 2.35 -5.14 10.06
CA GLU A 18 0.92 -5.43 10.08
C GLU A 18 0.38 -5.75 8.68
N ILE A 19 0.73 -4.94 7.69
CA ILE A 19 0.28 -5.15 6.31
C ILE A 19 0.80 -6.47 5.73
N LYS A 20 2.03 -6.90 6.06
CA LYS A 20 2.55 -8.21 5.65
C LYS A 20 1.88 -9.39 6.37
N ARG A 21 1.33 -9.18 7.57
CA ARG A 21 0.53 -10.19 8.29
C ARG A 21 -0.87 -10.31 7.72
N LYS A 22 -1.41 -9.26 7.11
CA LYS A 22 -2.70 -9.32 6.41
C LYS A 22 -2.55 -10.09 5.10
N THR A 23 -3.54 -10.91 4.78
CA THR A 23 -3.61 -11.65 3.52
C THR A 23 -4.05 -10.70 2.39
N LEU A 24 -3.14 -9.83 1.93
CA LEU A 24 -3.39 -8.97 0.77
C LEU A 24 -3.47 -9.81 -0.51
N ASN A 25 -4.43 -9.50 -1.38
CA ASN A 25 -4.54 -10.15 -2.69
C ASN A 25 -3.59 -9.49 -3.70
N ILE A 26 -2.30 -9.81 -3.57
CA ILE A 26 -1.23 -9.29 -4.43
C ILE A 26 -1.25 -10.00 -5.78
N LYS A 27 -1.32 -9.22 -6.86
CA LYS A 27 -1.17 -9.68 -8.24
C LYS A 27 0.14 -9.18 -8.82
N THR A 28 0.70 -9.94 -9.77
CA THR A 28 1.88 -9.52 -10.55
C THR A 28 1.58 -9.59 -12.04
N LYS A 29 2.00 -8.58 -12.80
CA LYS A 29 1.93 -8.54 -14.26
C LYS A 29 3.34 -8.32 -14.83
N GLN A 30 3.68 -9.03 -15.91
CA GLN A 30 4.92 -8.76 -16.64
C GLN A 30 4.70 -7.57 -17.60
N THR A 31 5.65 -6.64 -17.63
CA THR A 31 5.64 -5.49 -18.52
C THR A 31 6.25 -5.85 -19.88
N ASP A 32 5.96 -5.04 -20.91
CA ASP A 32 6.50 -5.26 -22.26
C ASP A 32 8.04 -5.13 -22.31
N SER A 33 8.63 -4.45 -21.32
CA SER A 33 10.09 -4.35 -21.12
C SER A 33 10.71 -5.58 -20.46
N GLY A 34 9.92 -6.61 -20.14
CA GLY A 34 10.36 -7.86 -19.51
C GLY A 34 10.42 -7.82 -17.98
N GLY A 35 10.19 -6.65 -17.37
CA GLY A 35 10.13 -6.49 -15.91
C GLY A 35 8.79 -6.93 -15.32
N TYR A 36 8.68 -6.89 -13.98
CA TYR A 36 7.44 -7.19 -13.27
C TYR A 36 6.88 -5.98 -12.54
N TYR A 37 5.56 -5.87 -12.49
CA TYR A 37 4.82 -4.92 -11.69
C TYR A 37 3.90 -5.69 -10.74
N ALA A 38 3.90 -5.35 -9.45
CA ALA A 38 2.98 -5.92 -8.47
C ALA A 38 1.98 -4.86 -8.00
N TYR A 39 0.75 -5.29 -7.72
CA TYR A 39 -0.31 -4.42 -7.21
C TYR A 39 -1.26 -5.18 -6.29
N VAL A 40 -1.98 -4.42 -5.46
CA VAL A 40 -3.04 -4.94 -4.59
C VAL A 40 -4.39 -4.55 -5.20
N GLU A 41 -5.25 -5.52 -5.49
CA GLU A 41 -6.57 -5.25 -6.12
C GLU A 41 -7.44 -4.34 -5.25
N GLU A 42 -7.30 -4.45 -3.93
CA GLU A 42 -7.99 -3.62 -2.96
C GLU A 42 -7.56 -2.14 -3.02
N PHE A 43 -6.37 -1.84 -3.56
CA PHE A 43 -5.78 -0.50 -3.63
C PHE A 43 -5.37 -0.13 -5.06
N PRO A 44 -6.33 0.07 -5.99
CA PRO A 44 -6.02 0.30 -7.40
C PRO A 44 -5.33 1.65 -7.69
N ASN A 45 -5.37 2.60 -6.74
CA ASN A 45 -4.70 3.90 -6.89
C ASN A 45 -3.33 3.95 -6.18
N VAL A 46 -2.97 2.90 -5.44
CA VAL A 46 -1.62 2.77 -4.90
C VAL A 46 -0.75 2.28 -6.04
N VAL A 47 0.02 3.22 -6.59
CA VAL A 47 0.94 2.96 -7.70
C VAL A 47 2.04 2.07 -7.15
N GLY A 48 2.07 0.80 -7.55
CA GLY A 48 3.28 0.00 -7.41
C GLY A 48 4.41 0.68 -8.19
N TYR A 49 5.64 0.58 -7.74
CA TYR A 49 6.75 1.18 -8.48
C TYR A 49 6.91 0.44 -9.82
N GLU A 50 6.65 1.10 -10.96
CA GLU A 50 6.94 0.57 -12.31
C GLU A 50 8.45 0.67 -12.58
N GLY A 51 9.26 0.00 -11.76
CA GLY A 51 10.70 0.00 -11.87
C GLY A 51 11.23 -1.31 -12.43
N GLY A 52 11.00 -1.60 -13.72
CA GLY A 52 11.74 -2.62 -14.50
C GLY A 52 12.19 -3.87 -13.74
N ASN A 53 11.33 -4.43 -12.87
CA ASN A 53 11.82 -5.32 -11.82
C ASN A 53 12.22 -6.68 -12.42
N PRO A 54 13.43 -7.18 -12.12
CA PRO A 54 13.97 -8.35 -12.81
C PRO A 54 13.22 -9.65 -12.46
N ASN A 55 12.46 -9.67 -11.36
CA ASN A 55 11.65 -10.82 -10.95
C ASN A 55 10.43 -10.39 -10.12
N LYS A 56 9.50 -11.34 -9.93
CA LYS A 56 8.24 -11.15 -9.21
C LYS A 56 8.43 -10.82 -7.73
N GLU A 57 9.38 -11.46 -7.07
CA GLU A 57 9.63 -11.27 -5.63
C GLU A 57 10.05 -9.82 -5.34
N LYS A 58 10.96 -9.29 -6.15
CA LYS A 58 11.40 -7.90 -6.03
C LYS A 58 10.26 -6.91 -6.27
N ALA A 59 9.40 -7.18 -7.26
CA ALA A 59 8.22 -6.35 -7.50
C ALA A 59 7.24 -6.35 -6.30
N ILE A 60 7.11 -7.47 -5.59
CA ILE A 60 6.28 -7.58 -4.38
C ILE A 60 6.93 -6.81 -3.21
N GLU A 61 8.24 -6.90 -3.03
CA GLU A 61 8.96 -6.11 -2.02
C GLU A 61 8.77 -4.61 -2.26
N ASP A 62 8.95 -4.16 -3.50
CA ASP A 62 8.77 -2.75 -3.88
C ASP A 62 7.32 -2.30 -3.74
N LEU A 63 6.35 -3.19 -3.95
CA LEU A 63 4.94 -2.89 -3.69
C LEU A 63 4.69 -2.54 -2.22
N TYR A 64 5.29 -3.25 -1.27
CA TYR A 64 5.12 -2.93 0.15
C TYR A 64 5.67 -1.55 0.51
N GLU A 65 6.78 -1.16 -0.12
CA GLU A 65 7.34 0.19 0.02
C GLU A 65 6.39 1.24 -0.59
N GLY A 66 5.84 0.98 -1.77
CA GLY A 66 4.85 1.87 -2.40
C GLY A 66 3.53 1.98 -1.61
N LEU A 67 3.11 0.91 -0.93
CA LEU A 67 1.96 0.94 0.00
C LEU A 67 2.23 1.87 1.18
N TRP A 68 3.45 1.86 1.72
CA TRP A 68 3.83 2.77 2.79
C TRP A 68 3.85 4.23 2.31
N GLU A 69 4.51 4.53 1.20
CA GLU A 69 4.57 5.90 0.66
C GLU A 69 3.16 6.44 0.35
N SER A 70 2.31 5.60 -0.22
CA SER A 70 0.90 5.96 -0.47
C SER A 70 0.16 6.22 0.82
N PHE A 71 0.33 5.36 1.84
CA PHE A 71 -0.27 5.58 3.15
C PHE A 71 0.19 6.89 3.79
N GLU A 72 1.49 7.20 3.76
CA GLU A 72 2.02 8.46 4.30
C GLU A 72 1.40 9.66 3.60
N PHE A 73 1.36 9.64 2.27
CA PHE A 73 0.74 10.70 1.48
C PHE A 73 -0.74 10.88 1.84
N LEU A 74 -1.51 9.79 1.91
CA LEU A 74 -2.92 9.83 2.23
C LEU A 74 -3.17 10.33 3.66
N ARG A 75 -2.35 9.90 4.62
CA ARG A 75 -2.39 10.35 6.02
C ARG A 75 -2.12 11.85 6.13
N GLU A 76 -1.07 12.35 5.49
CA GLU A 76 -0.70 13.78 5.55
C GLU A 76 -1.78 14.68 4.92
N ASN A 77 -2.54 14.15 3.97
CA ASN A 77 -3.53 14.89 3.21
C ASN A 77 -4.98 14.54 3.58
N GLU A 78 -5.25 13.78 4.65
CA GLU A 78 -6.56 13.20 5.00
C GLU A 78 -7.72 14.21 4.87
N ASN A 79 -7.54 15.42 5.40
CA ASN A 79 -8.56 16.49 5.42
C ASN A 79 -8.81 17.15 4.05
N ARG A 80 -7.99 16.84 3.05
CA ARG A 80 -7.97 17.43 1.70
C ARG A 80 -8.21 16.39 0.61
N LEU A 81 -8.38 15.12 0.96
CA LEU A 81 -8.59 14.02 0.02
C LEU A 81 -9.96 14.10 -0.66
N GLY A 82 -9.98 13.79 -1.95
CA GLY A 82 -11.22 13.44 -2.65
C GLY A 82 -11.76 12.08 -2.20
N GLU A 83 -12.95 11.72 -2.70
CA GLU A 83 -13.68 10.50 -2.27
C GLU A 83 -12.88 9.20 -2.47
N LYS A 84 -12.22 9.04 -3.63
CA LYS A 84 -11.44 7.83 -3.97
C LYS A 84 -10.20 7.64 -3.06
N PRO A 85 -9.27 8.61 -2.94
CA PRO A 85 -8.15 8.50 -1.99
C PRO A 85 -8.59 8.29 -0.53
N LYS A 86 -9.72 8.91 -0.13
CA LYS A 86 -10.26 8.72 1.22
C LYS A 86 -10.68 7.28 1.47
N ARG A 87 -11.29 6.60 0.49
CA ARG A 87 -11.62 5.16 0.59
C ARG A 87 -10.36 4.30 0.76
N ASP A 88 -9.27 4.62 0.06
CA ASP A 88 -8.00 3.90 0.20
C ASP A 88 -7.40 4.11 1.61
N LEU A 89 -7.46 5.33 2.15
CA LEU A 89 -7.04 5.61 3.54
C LEU A 89 -7.87 4.83 4.57
N GLU A 90 -9.19 4.75 4.40
CA GLU A 90 -10.06 3.97 5.31
C GLU A 90 -9.73 2.47 5.25
N LYS A 91 -9.46 1.91 4.07
CA LYS A 91 -9.00 0.52 3.94
C LYS A 91 -7.66 0.29 4.63
N PHE A 92 -6.71 1.22 4.53
CA PHE A 92 -5.46 1.10 5.29
C PHE A 92 -5.72 1.07 6.80
N LYS A 93 -6.63 1.90 7.31
CA LYS A 93 -7.03 1.87 8.72
C LYS A 93 -7.61 0.53 9.12
N GLU A 94 -8.51 -0.03 8.31
CA GLU A 94 -9.10 -1.35 8.55
C GLU A 94 -8.04 -2.45 8.62
N LEU A 95 -6.99 -2.37 7.80
CA LEU A 95 -5.88 -3.31 7.80
C LEU A 95 -4.87 -3.11 8.94
N LEU A 96 -4.86 -1.97 9.61
CA LEU A 96 -3.92 -1.69 10.71
C LEU A 96 -4.50 -2.03 12.09
N VAL A 97 -5.78 -2.42 12.14
CA VAL A 97 -6.50 -2.99 13.30
C VAL A 97 -6.39 -4.52 13.29
#